data_AF-A0A9P1CK93-F1
#
_entry.id   AF-A0A9P1CK93-F1
#
_cell.length_a   1.000
_cell.length_b   1.000
_cell.length_c   1.000
_cell.angle_alpha   90.00
_cell.angle_beta   90.00
_cell.angle_gamma   90.00
#
_symmetry.space_group_name_H-M   'P 1'
#
loop_
_entity.id
_entity.type
_entity.pdbx_description
1 polymer ?
#
loop_
_entity_poly.entity_id
_entity_poly.type
_entity_poly.pdbx_seq_one_letter_code
_entity_poly.pdbx_strand_id
1 'polypeptide(L)'
;MDLQGFLRPECRRKGLNLRNCWQSYIDVKKTFSEVFKEKKCSLQEMLSCRGLQFQGRPHCGLDDSKNIARLVAELLREGHCLQPPPLPKPKEPKAPPQPKAQPKPNAAKKAKKGKRKGRKK
;
A
#
# COMPACT_ATOMS: atom_id res chain seq x y z
N MET A 1 4.42 2.11 9.46
CA MET A 1 4.84 3.52 9.30
C MET A 1 6.30 3.63 8.88
N ASP A 2 7.20 2.80 9.41
CA ASP A 2 8.65 3.05 9.35
C ASP A 2 9.26 2.99 7.95
N LEU A 3 8.91 1.97 7.18
CA LEU A 3 9.46 1.80 5.84
C LEU A 3 8.90 2.84 4.85
N GLN A 4 7.61 3.16 4.96
CA GLN A 4 6.95 4.13 4.07
C GLN A 4 7.27 5.58 4.44
N GLY A 5 7.33 5.89 5.73
CA GLY A 5 7.49 7.24 6.25
C GLY A 5 8.94 7.69 6.43
N PHE A 6 9.85 6.78 6.78
CA PHE A 6 11.24 7.14 7.07
C PHE A 6 12.21 6.55 6.06
N LEU A 7 12.20 5.22 5.86
CA LEU A 7 13.20 4.56 5.02
C LEU A 7 13.13 5.01 3.56
N ARG A 8 11.93 4.99 2.94
CA ARG A 8 11.77 5.37 1.53
C ARG A 8 12.18 6.82 1.25
N PRO A 9 11.72 7.83 2.01
CA PRO A 9 12.20 9.20 1.82
C PRO A 9 13.70 9.35 2.02
N GLU A 10 14.27 8.66 3.02
CA GLU A 10 15.70 8.73 3.31
C GLU A 10 16.56 8.10 2.20
N CYS A 11 16.14 6.95 1.65
CA CYS A 11 16.78 6.35 0.49
C CYS A 11 16.69 7.27 -0.74
N ARG A 12 15.52 7.89 -0.98
CA ARG A 12 15.36 8.88 -2.07
C ARG A 12 16.32 10.05 -1.91
N ARG A 13 16.42 10.60 -0.69
CA ARG A 13 17.32 11.71 -0.36
C ARG A 13 18.79 11.37 -0.59
N LYS A 14 19.18 10.11 -0.35
CA LYS A 14 20.55 9.61 -0.51
C LYS A 14 20.85 9.00 -1.88
N GLY A 15 19.89 8.99 -2.81
CA GLY A 15 20.06 8.36 -4.12
C GLY A 15 20.19 6.84 -4.07
N LEU A 16 19.73 6.20 -2.99
CA LEU A 16 19.81 4.76 -2.80
C LEU A 16 18.58 4.07 -3.39
N ASN A 17 18.80 3.04 -4.21
CA ASN A 17 17.72 2.19 -4.72
C ASN A 17 17.32 1.15 -3.67
N LEU A 18 16.05 1.16 -3.26
CA LEU A 18 15.54 0.24 -2.24
C LEU A 18 15.21 -1.11 -2.88
N ARG A 19 15.88 -2.17 -2.43
CA ARG A 19 15.66 -3.54 -2.92
C ARG A 19 14.22 -4.03 -2.67
N ASN A 20 13.77 -4.98 -3.50
CA ASN A 20 12.42 -5.53 -3.42
C ASN A 20 12.09 -6.23 -2.09
N CYS A 21 13.10 -6.75 -1.38
CA CYS A 21 12.92 -7.34 -0.05
C CYS A 21 12.27 -6.36 0.96
N TRP A 22 12.44 -5.05 0.79
CA TRP A 22 11.83 -4.02 1.64
C TRP A 22 10.35 -3.73 1.32
N GLN A 23 9.77 -4.44 0.36
CA GLN A 23 8.36 -4.31 -0.02
C GLN A 23 7.46 -5.32 0.72
N SER A 24 8.05 -6.29 1.40
CA SER A 24 7.36 -7.32 2.18
C SER A 24 7.92 -7.30 3.61
N TYR A 25 7.06 -7.03 4.58
CA TYR A 25 7.44 -6.90 5.99
C TYR A 25 6.24 -7.18 6.89
N ILE A 26 6.53 -7.59 8.12
CA ILE A 26 5.53 -7.86 9.15
C ILE A 26 5.28 -6.57 9.91
N ASP A 27 4.03 -6.12 9.93
CA ASP A 27 3.60 -5.05 10.84
C ASP A 27 3.07 -5.71 12.12
N VAL A 28 3.94 -5.81 13.12
CA VAL A 28 3.63 -6.49 14.40
C VAL A 28 2.39 -5.90 15.07
N LYS A 29 2.20 -4.58 15.01
CA LYS A 29 1.00 -3.93 15.58
C LYS A 29 -0.26 -4.37 14.86
N LYS A 30 -0.22 -4.38 13.52
CA LYS A 30 -1.35 -4.84 12.71
C LYS A 30 -1.65 -6.30 13.01
N THR A 31 -0.64 -7.17 13.00
CA THR A 31 -0.86 -8.60 13.26
C THR A 31 -1.38 -8.85 14.67
N PHE A 32 -0.86 -8.13 15.66
CA PHE A 32 -1.36 -8.22 17.04
C PHE A 32 -2.85 -7.79 17.12
N SER A 33 -3.22 -6.65 16.52
CA SER A 33 -4.62 -6.23 16.46
C SER A 33 -5.53 -7.23 15.75
N GLU A 34 -5.06 -7.89 14.69
CA GLU A 34 -5.83 -8.90 13.96
C GLU A 34 -6.06 -10.16 14.81
N VAL A 35 -5.02 -10.64 15.49
CA VAL A 35 -5.08 -11.85 16.31
C VAL A 35 -5.95 -11.64 17.56
N PHE A 36 -5.80 -10.50 18.25
CA PHE A 36 -6.48 -10.26 19.53
C PHE A 36 -7.75 -9.41 19.42
N LYS A 37 -8.13 -9.01 18.19
CA LYS A 37 -9.29 -8.14 17.90
C LYS A 37 -9.29 -6.81 18.68
N GLU A 38 -8.11 -6.38 19.11
CA GLU A 38 -7.94 -5.16 19.89
C GLU A 38 -7.73 -3.93 19.00
N LYS A 39 -8.33 -2.81 19.40
CA LYS A 39 -8.11 -1.51 18.73
C LYS A 39 -6.74 -0.94 19.13
N LYS A 40 -6.12 -0.22 18.19
CA LYS A 40 -4.90 0.60 18.31
C LYS A 40 -4.15 0.45 19.66
N CYS A 41 -3.30 -0.58 19.76
CA CYS A 41 -2.45 -0.78 20.93
C CYS A 41 -1.08 -0.11 20.74
N SER A 42 -0.60 0.53 21.79
CA SER A 42 0.79 0.92 21.97
C SER A 42 1.68 -0.30 22.20
N LEU A 43 2.99 -0.16 22.02
CA LEU A 43 3.94 -1.24 22.31
C LEU A 43 3.84 -1.68 23.78
N GLN A 44 3.69 -0.73 24.69
CA GLN A 44 3.57 -1.01 26.11
C GLN A 44 2.29 -1.79 26.43
N GLU A 45 1.15 -1.44 25.83
CA GLU A 45 -0.10 -2.19 26.00
C GLU A 45 0.01 -3.61 25.46
N MET A 46 0.61 -3.80 24.27
CA MET A 46 0.82 -5.14 23.72
C MET A 46 1.70 -6.02 24.61
N LEU A 47 2.74 -5.44 25.22
CA LEU A 47 3.59 -6.14 26.19
C LEU A 47 2.80 -6.50 27.45
N SER A 48 2.07 -5.53 28.02
CA SER A 48 1.25 -5.74 29.23
C SER A 48 0.19 -6.83 29.03
N CYS A 49 -0.45 -6.88 27.85
CA CYS A 49 -1.40 -7.94 27.48
C CYS A 49 -0.77 -9.35 27.41
N ARG A 50 0.55 -9.45 27.45
CA ARG A 50 1.32 -10.71 27.54
C ARG A 50 2.01 -10.90 28.89
N GLY A 51 1.71 -10.06 29.87
CA GLY A 51 2.43 -10.05 31.14
C GLY A 51 3.90 -9.61 31.01
N LEU A 52 4.28 -8.98 29.90
CA LEU A 52 5.62 -8.45 29.69
C LEU A 52 5.69 -6.98 30.11
N GLN A 53 6.80 -6.61 30.74
CA GLN A 53 7.13 -5.21 31.01
C GLN A 53 8.07 -4.66 29.95
N PHE A 54 7.90 -3.38 29.62
CA PHE A 54 8.82 -2.64 28.78
C PHE A 54 10.19 -2.54 29.46
N GLN A 55 11.25 -2.87 28.71
CA GLN A 55 12.63 -2.79 29.18
C GLN A 55 13.41 -1.69 28.46
N GLY A 56 14.21 -0.93 29.20
CA GLY A 56 15.05 0.14 28.64
C GLY A 56 14.30 1.48 28.54
N ARG A 57 14.75 2.34 27.62
CA ARG A 57 14.22 3.70 27.49
C ARG A 57 13.15 3.78 26.39
N PRO A 58 11.93 4.27 26.68
CA PRO A 58 10.94 4.53 25.66
C PRO A 58 11.50 5.45 24.56
N HIS A 59 11.12 5.17 23.32
CA HIS A 59 11.56 5.91 22.12
C HIS A 59 13.06 5.80 21.81
N CYS A 60 13.78 4.88 22.46
CA CYS A 60 15.10 4.42 22.02
C CYS A 60 14.90 3.28 21.01
N GLY A 61 15.25 3.50 19.75
CA GLY A 61 14.98 2.53 18.68
C GLY A 61 15.56 1.13 18.94
N LEU A 62 16.70 1.04 19.63
CA LEU A 62 17.28 -0.25 20.03
C LEU A 62 16.42 -0.96 21.09
N ASP A 63 15.99 -0.25 22.12
CA ASP A 63 15.18 -0.83 23.19
C ASP A 63 13.77 -1.16 22.70
N ASP A 64 13.16 -0.30 21.87
CA ASP A 64 11.90 -0.59 21.19
C ASP A 64 12.02 -1.86 20.35
N SER A 65 13.12 -2.02 19.60
CA SER A 65 13.37 -3.22 18.80
C SER A 65 13.51 -4.49 19.64
N LYS A 66 14.20 -4.42 20.79
CA LYS A 66 14.32 -5.55 21.73
C LYS A 66 12.96 -5.94 22.31
N ASN A 67 12.16 -4.97 22.72
CA ASN A 67 10.83 -5.24 23.26
C ASN A 67 9.88 -5.82 22.19
N ILE A 68 9.93 -5.32 20.96
CA ILE A 68 9.19 -5.90 19.83
C ILE A 68 9.62 -7.35 19.59
N ALA A 69 10.93 -7.64 19.62
CA ALA A 69 11.43 -9.00 19.45
C ALA A 69 10.94 -9.95 20.57
N ARG A 70 10.91 -9.48 21.82
CA ARG A 70 10.36 -10.25 22.96
C ARG A 70 8.87 -10.53 22.79
N LEU A 71 8.09 -9.52 22.39
CA LEU A 71 6.68 -9.69 22.08
C LEU A 71 6.48 -10.73 20.95
N VAL A 72 7.22 -10.61 19.86
CA VAL A 72 7.15 -11.55 18.73
C VAL A 72 7.50 -12.97 19.15
N ALA A 73 8.56 -13.16 19.95
CA ALA A 73 8.93 -14.48 20.45
C ALA A 73 7.79 -15.11 21.26
N GLU A 74 7.10 -14.33 22.09
CA GLU A 74 5.95 -14.80 22.87
C GLU A 74 4.76 -15.18 21.99
N LEU A 75 4.47 -14.37 20.96
CA LEU A 75 3.41 -14.70 19.98
C LEU A 75 3.70 -16.01 19.25
N LEU A 76 4.95 -16.26 18.86
CA LEU A 76 5.35 -17.50 18.22
C LEU A 76 5.25 -18.70 19.19
N ARG A 77 5.59 -18.50 20.47
CA ARG A 77 5.49 -19.54 21.51
C ARG A 77 4.05 -19.97 21.77
N GLU A 78 3.10 -19.05 21.64
CA GLU A 78 1.66 -19.33 21.70
C GLU A 78 1.09 -19.97 20.41
N GLY A 79 1.90 -20.11 19.36
CA GLY A 79 1.49 -20.72 18.09
C GLY A 79 0.88 -19.76 17.08
N HIS A 80 1.02 -18.44 17.27
CA HIS A 80 0.55 -17.46 16.29
C HIS A 80 1.48 -17.41 15.08
N CYS A 81 0.90 -17.34 13.87
CA CYS A 81 1.67 -17.29 12.63
C CYS A 81 1.89 -15.82 12.19
N LEU A 82 3.14 -15.38 12.17
CA LEU A 82 3.54 -14.06 11.71
C LEU A 82 4.09 -14.17 10.29
N GLN A 83 3.29 -13.83 9.29
CA GLN A 83 3.69 -13.90 7.88
C GLN A 83 3.70 -12.50 7.25
N PRO A 84 4.79 -12.10 6.56
CA PRO A 84 4.75 -10.88 5.78
C PRO A 84 3.87 -11.10 4.53
N PRO A 85 3.29 -10.04 3.96
CA PRO A 85 2.54 -10.16 2.72
C PRO A 85 3.49 -10.65 1.60
N PRO A 86 2.99 -11.44 0.63
CA PRO A 86 3.81 -11.91 -0.48
C PRO A 86 4.44 -10.73 -1.23
N LEU A 87 5.67 -10.92 -1.72
CA LEU A 87 6.35 -9.89 -2.50
C LEU A 87 5.52 -9.54 -3.75
N PRO A 88 5.48 -8.25 -4.13
CA PRO A 88 4.84 -7.86 -5.37
C PRO A 88 5.57 -8.52 -6.54
N LYS A 89 4.78 -9.08 -7.48
CA LYS A 89 5.33 -9.68 -8.70
C LYS A 89 6.08 -8.60 -9.49
N PRO A 90 7.22 -8.92 -10.14
CA PRO A 90 7.87 -8.02 -11.07
C PRO A 90 6.82 -7.52 -12.08
N LYS A 91 6.73 -6.20 -12.26
CA LYS A 91 5.87 -5.64 -13.30
C LYS A 91 6.47 -6.08 -14.64
N GLU A 92 5.75 -6.90 -15.39
CA GLU A 92 6.13 -7.20 -16.77
C GLU A 92 6.33 -5.88 -17.53
N PRO A 93 7.35 -5.78 -18.41
CA PRO A 93 7.54 -4.59 -19.22
C PRO A 93 6.27 -4.38 -20.04
N LYS A 94 5.55 -3.29 -19.75
CA LYS A 94 4.39 -2.89 -20.55
C LYS A 94 4.88 -2.68 -21.98
N ALA A 95 4.29 -3.43 -22.92
CA ALA A 95 4.54 -3.25 -24.34
C ALA A 95 4.42 -1.74 -24.69
N PRO A 96 5.29 -1.23 -25.59
CA PRO A 96 5.26 0.18 -25.97
C PRO A 96 3.83 0.58 -26.39
N PRO A 97 3.38 1.79 -26.01
CA PRO A 97 2.03 2.24 -26.30
C PRO A 97 1.78 2.17 -27.81
N GLN A 98 0.78 1.40 -28.22
CA GLN A 98 0.38 1.31 -29.62
C GLN A 98 -0.09 2.70 -30.10
N PRO A 99 0.30 3.13 -31.31
CA PRO A 99 -0.12 4.43 -31.85
C PRO A 99 -1.65 4.48 -31.95
N LYS A 100 -2.26 5.54 -31.41
CA LYS A 100 -3.70 5.76 -31.41
C LYS A 100 -4.22 5.81 -32.86
N ALA A 101 -5.25 5.03 -33.16
CA ALA A 101 -5.92 5.01 -34.46
C ALA A 101 -6.51 6.39 -34.81
N GLN A 102 -6.34 6.80 -36.08
CA GLN A 102 -6.83 8.08 -36.61
C GLN A 102 -8.37 8.10 -36.71
N PRO A 103 -9.05 9.25 -36.52
CA PRO A 103 -10.51 9.34 -36.62
C PRO A 103 -10.98 9.21 -38.10
N LYS A 104 -12.00 8.39 -38.33
CA LYS A 104 -12.64 8.23 -39.66
C LYS A 104 -13.46 9.48 -40.04
N PRO A 105 -13.52 9.87 -41.34
CA PRO A 105 -14.30 11.03 -41.78
C PRO A 105 -15.80 10.75 -41.75
N ASN A 106 -16.58 11.70 -41.22
CA ASN A 106 -18.03 11.60 -41.09
C ASN A 106 -18.75 11.95 -42.41
N ALA A 107 -19.75 11.14 -42.77
CA ALA A 107 -20.53 11.27 -43.99
C ALA A 107 -21.43 12.52 -44.02
N ALA A 108 -21.46 13.19 -45.18
CA ALA A 108 -22.24 14.38 -45.46
C ALA A 108 -23.76 14.12 -45.40
N LYS A 109 -24.50 14.90 -44.60
CA LYS A 109 -25.97 15.00 -44.70
C LYS A 109 -26.35 15.98 -45.81
N LYS A 110 -26.94 15.45 -46.89
CA LYS A 110 -27.53 16.21 -48.01
C LYS A 110 -28.80 16.97 -47.59
N ALA A 111 -28.88 18.23 -48.02
CA ALA A 111 -30.05 19.10 -47.96
C ALA A 111 -31.21 18.57 -48.83
N LYS A 112 -32.45 18.66 -48.32
CA LYS A 112 -33.67 18.45 -49.12
C LYS A 112 -34.38 19.79 -49.36
N LYS A 113 -34.47 20.15 -50.63
CA LYS A 113 -35.03 21.36 -51.24
C LYS A 113 -36.56 21.32 -51.25
N GLY A 114 -37.18 22.49 -51.17
CA GLY A 114 -38.59 22.71 -50.86
C GLY A 114 -39.65 22.29 -51.88
N LYS A 115 -40.90 22.49 -51.48
CA LYS A 115 -42.08 22.36 -52.34
C LYS A 115 -43.05 23.52 -52.07
N ARG A 116 -43.26 24.32 -53.11
CA ARG A 116 -44.20 25.46 -53.24
C ARG A 116 -45.66 25.02 -53.15
N LYS A 117 -46.54 25.92 -52.71
CA LYS A 117 -47.92 26.23 -53.20
C LYS A 117 -48.37 27.50 -52.43
N GLY A 118 -48.59 28.67 -53.04
CA GLY A 118 -49.70 29.07 -53.92
C GLY A 118 -50.69 29.92 -53.09
N ARG A 119 -50.60 31.26 -53.08
CA ARG A 119 -51.32 32.28 -53.90
C ARG A 119 -52.73 32.64 -53.41
N LYS A 120 -52.91 33.92 -53.06
CA LYS A 120 -54.01 34.90 -53.36
C LYS A 120 -54.15 35.83 -52.13
N LYS A 121 -53.80 37.11 -52.23
CA LYS A 121 -54.59 38.24 -52.74
C LYS A 121 -55.92 38.36 -52.02
#